data_AF-A0A432WKG4-F1
#
_entry.id   AF-A0A432WKG4-F1
#
_cell.length_a   1.000
_cell.length_b   1.000
_cell.length_c   1.000
_cell.angle_alpha   90.00
_cell.angle_beta   90.00
_cell.angle_gamma   90.00
#
_symmetry.space_group_name_H-M   'P 1'
#
loop_
_entity.id
_entity.type
_entity.pdbx_description
1 polymer ?
#
loop_
_entity_poly.entity_id
_entity_poly.type
_entity_poly.pdbx_seq_one_letter_code
_entity_poly.pdbx_strand_id
1 'polypeptide(L)'
;MKKLQQLALITALMGFGFAWLVYEQVDMSSPSYSAGGIGMLVMVISLPLILASAAFNIPSTLMLLDPEKRRKNNLDNRAGYALWGVNWLLMFTYLYFIILFIRVILRF
;
A
#
# COMPACT_ATOMS: atom_id res chain seq x y z
N MET A 1 -12.62 8.36 -10.79
CA MET A 1 -11.34 7.62 -10.62
C MET A 1 -10.22 8.40 -9.93
N LYS A 2 -10.01 9.69 -10.24
CA LYS A 2 -8.94 10.48 -9.61
C LYS A 2 -8.97 10.46 -8.07
N LYS A 3 -10.15 10.59 -7.46
CA LYS A 3 -10.34 10.49 -6.01
C LYS A 3 -9.96 9.12 -5.44
N LEU A 4 -10.23 8.03 -6.16
CA LEU A 4 -9.85 6.67 -5.74
C LEU A 4 -8.34 6.47 -5.82
N GLN A 5 -7.70 6.96 -6.88
CA GLN A 5 -6.24 6.95 -7.02
C GLN A 5 -5.55 7.74 -5.89
N GLN A 6 -6.12 8.88 -5.50
CA GLN A 6 -5.63 9.68 -4.37
C GLN A 6 -5.89 9.00 -3.03
N LEU A 7 -7.07 8.42 -2.84
CA LEU A 7 -7.42 7.71 -1.61
C LEU A 7 -6.51 6.49 -1.41
N ALA A 8 -6.27 5.72 -2.46
CA ALA A 8 -5.35 4.59 -2.44
C ALA A 8 -3.94 5.04 -2.04
N LEU A 9 -3.45 6.14 -2.60
CA LEU A 9 -2.14 6.69 -2.23
C LEU A 9 -2.09 7.11 -0.76
N ILE A 10 -3.12 7.79 -0.25
CA ILE A 10 -3.18 8.25 1.15
C ILE A 10 -3.21 7.05 2.10
N THR A 11 -4.05 6.05 1.83
CA THR A 11 -4.13 4.85 2.69
C THR A 11 -2.84 4.03 2.64
N ALA A 12 -2.15 4.00 1.50
CA ALA A 12 -0.82 3.41 1.39
C ALA A 12 0.19 4.13 2.29
N LEU A 13 0.25 5.46 2.18
CA LEU A 13 1.16 6.28 2.97
C LEU A 13 0.90 6.15 4.48
N MET A 14 -0.37 6.11 4.89
CA MET A 14 -0.72 5.87 6.29
C MET A 14 -0.31 4.47 6.76
N GLY A 15 -0.59 3.43 5.95
CA GLY A 15 -0.23 2.05 6.27
C GLY A 15 1.29 1.84 6.40
N PHE A 16 2.06 2.36 5.44
CA PHE A 16 3.53 2.33 5.47
C PHE A 16 4.11 3.20 6.57
N GLY A 17 3.58 4.41 6.77
CA GLY A 17 4.03 5.33 7.82
C GLY A 17 3.83 4.73 9.21
N PHE A 18 2.66 4.14 9.47
CA PHE A 18 2.40 3.45 10.74
C PHE A 18 3.31 2.23 10.91
N ALA A 19 3.51 1.43 9.86
CA ALA A 19 4.40 0.27 9.93
C ALA A 19 5.86 0.69 10.22
N TRP A 20 6.31 1.80 9.63
CA TRP A 20 7.65 2.35 9.86
C TRP A 20 7.85 2.86 11.29
N LEU A 21 6.92 3.68 11.79
CA LEU A 21 6.97 4.19 13.17
C LEU A 21 7.01 3.05 14.18
N VAL A 22 6.24 2.00 13.91
CA VAL A 22 6.19 0.82 14.75
C VAL A 22 7.50 0.02 14.66
N TYR A 23 8.06 -0.15 13.46
CA TYR A 23 9.34 -0.83 13.27
C TYR A 23 10.49 -0.15 14.03
N GLU A 24 10.56 1.19 13.97
CA GLU A 24 11.58 1.98 14.67
C GLU A 24 11.54 1.76 16.20
N GLN A 25 10.34 1.60 16.78
CA GLN A 25 10.19 1.31 18.20
C GLN A 25 10.64 -0.11 18.59
N VAL A 26 10.49 -1.09 17.70
CA VAL A 26 10.94 -2.47 17.93
C VAL A 26 12.47 -2.56 17.87
N ASP A 27 13.10 -1.87 16.92
CA ASP A 27 14.56 -1.94 16.73
C ASP A 27 15.33 -1.26 17.88
N MET A 28 14.71 -0.26 18.53
CA MET A 28 15.31 0.43 19.68
C MET A 28 15.08 -0.26 21.04
N SER A 29 14.20 -1.25 21.13
CA SER A 29 13.86 -1.91 22.41
C SER A 29 14.24 -3.40 22.42
N SER A 30 15.23 -3.75 23.23
CA SER A 30 15.83 -5.09 23.38
C SER A 30 14.84 -6.28 23.39
N PRO A 31 15.27 -7.47 22.91
CA PRO A 31 14.41 -8.59 22.59
C PRO A 31 14.00 -9.35 23.85
N SER A 32 12.74 -9.26 24.29
CA SER A 32 12.17 -10.37 25.09
C SER A 32 10.65 -10.41 25.26
N TYR A 33 9.87 -9.33 25.17
CA TYR A 33 8.41 -9.46 25.32
C TYR A 33 7.54 -8.47 24.51
N SER A 34 8.06 -7.31 24.09
CA SER A 34 7.28 -6.28 23.36
C SER A 34 7.05 -6.60 21.89
N ALA A 35 7.91 -7.41 21.27
CA ALA A 35 7.87 -7.70 19.83
C ALA A 35 6.55 -8.37 19.37
N GLY A 36 5.93 -9.19 20.22
CA GLY A 36 4.66 -9.86 19.91
C GLY A 36 3.46 -8.91 19.88
N GLY A 37 3.33 -8.03 20.89
CA GLY A 37 2.24 -7.04 20.94
C GLY A 37 2.37 -5.96 19.87
N ILE A 38 3.60 -5.55 19.59
CA ILE A 38 3.88 -4.57 18.53
C ILE A 38 3.64 -5.17 17.14
N GLY A 39 4.05 -6.43 16.91
CA GLY A 39 3.72 -7.16 15.68
C GLY A 39 2.20 -7.27 15.46
N MET A 40 1.42 -7.46 16.53
CA MET A 40 -0.04 -7.44 16.46
C MET A 40 -0.60 -6.08 16.02
N LEU A 41 -0.06 -4.95 16.50
CA LEU A 41 -0.51 -3.62 16.07
C LEU A 41 -0.24 -3.37 14.58
N VAL A 42 0.90 -3.82 14.05
CA VAL A 42 1.17 -3.78 12.60
C VAL A 42 0.15 -4.62 11.83
N MET A 43 -0.16 -5.83 12.30
CA MET A 43 -1.14 -6.71 11.65
C MET A 43 -2.57 -6.19 11.72
N VAL A 44 -2.97 -5.50 12.79
CA VAL A 44 -4.35 -5.00 12.99
C VAL A 44 -4.57 -3.65 12.31
N ILE A 45 -3.54 -2.81 12.17
CA ILE A 45 -3.69 -1.44 11.65
C ILE A 45 -3.05 -1.30 10.26
N SER A 46 -1.76 -1.59 10.11
CA SER A 46 -1.06 -1.40 8.83
C SER A 46 -1.54 -2.36 7.76
N LEU A 47 -1.74 -3.65 8.09
CA LEU A 47 -2.13 -4.64 7.11
C LEU A 47 -3.51 -4.33 6.47
N PRO A 48 -4.59 -4.02 7.22
CA PRO A 48 -5.87 -3.65 6.61
C PRO A 48 -5.79 -2.36 5.79
N LEU A 49 -4.98 -1.37 6.21
CA LEU A 49 -4.78 -0.14 5.45
C LEU A 49 -4.08 -0.40 4.11
N ILE A 50 -3.05 -1.24 4.10
CA ILE A 50 -2.33 -1.64 2.88
C ILE A 50 -3.25 -2.48 1.97
N LEU A 51 -4.02 -3.42 2.53
CA LEU A 51 -4.99 -4.22 1.77
C LEU A 51 -6.11 -3.37 1.18
N ALA A 52 -6.66 -2.43 1.95
CA ALA A 52 -7.66 -1.48 1.46
C ALA A 52 -7.06 -0.61 0.34
N SER A 53 -5.83 -0.13 0.51
CA SER A 53 -5.13 0.60 -0.54
C SER A 53 -4.98 -0.24 -1.82
N ALA A 54 -4.55 -1.50 -1.71
CA ALA A 54 -4.39 -2.40 -2.84
C ALA A 54 -5.74 -2.65 -3.57
N ALA A 55 -6.81 -2.87 -2.81
CA ALA A 55 -8.16 -3.08 -3.35
C ALA A 55 -8.67 -1.88 -4.16
N PHE A 56 -8.31 -0.65 -3.80
CA PHE A 56 -8.66 0.54 -4.58
C PHE A 56 -7.65 0.84 -5.69
N ASN A 57 -6.36 0.61 -5.45
CA ASN A 57 -5.29 0.93 -6.40
C ASN A 57 -5.36 0.03 -7.64
N ILE A 58 -5.35 -1.30 -7.45
CA ILE A 58 -5.21 -2.27 -8.56
C ILE A 58 -6.31 -2.08 -9.63
N PRO A 59 -7.62 -2.12 -9.32
CA PRO A 59 -8.65 -1.97 -10.34
C PRO A 59 -8.66 -0.56 -10.93
N SER A 60 -8.38 0.49 -10.15
CA SER A 60 -8.37 1.86 -10.67
C SER A 60 -7.22 2.09 -11.64
N THR A 61 -6.03 1.54 -11.35
CA THR A 61 -4.83 1.65 -12.19
C THR A 61 -4.96 0.86 -13.48
N LEU A 62 -5.52 -0.35 -13.42
CA LEU A 62 -5.81 -1.17 -14.61
C LEU A 62 -6.88 -0.52 -15.50
N MET A 63 -7.94 0.04 -14.90
CA MET A 63 -9.01 0.69 -15.66
C MET A 63 -8.54 1.98 -16.34
N LEU A 64 -7.42 2.57 -15.91
CA LEU A 64 -6.79 3.73 -16.53
C LEU A 64 -5.74 3.38 -17.60
N LEU A 65 -5.55 2.11 -17.94
CA LEU A 65 -4.82 1.72 -19.15
C LEU A 65 -5.53 2.22 -20.41
N ASP A 66 -6.86 2.28 -20.36
CA ASP A 66 -7.69 2.82 -21.44
C ASP A 66 -7.55 4.36 -21.51
N PRO A 67 -7.01 4.90 -22.63
CA PRO A 67 -6.83 6.34 -22.81
C PRO A 67 -8.14 7.12 -22.78
N GLU A 68 -9.26 6.54 -23.22
CA GLU A 68 -10.56 7.22 -23.17
C GLU A 68 -11.01 7.43 -21.73
N LYS A 69 -10.80 6.43 -20.86
CA LYS A 69 -11.12 6.52 -19.44
C LYS A 69 -10.22 7.51 -18.70
N ARG A 70 -8.95 7.65 -19.09
CA ARG A 70 -8.05 8.69 -18.55
C ARG A 70 -8.53 10.09 -18.91
N ARG A 71 -8.89 10.32 -20.18
CA ARG A 71 -9.42 11.62 -20.63
C ARG A 71 -10.72 11.96 -19.91
N LYS A 72 -11.65 11.01 -19.82
CA LYS A 72 -12.94 11.18 -19.11
C LYS A 72 -12.78 11.49 -17.61
N ASN A 73 -11.69 11.06 -16.99
CA ASN A 73 -11.41 11.27 -15.57
C ASN A 73 -10.46 12.45 -15.28
N ASN A 74 -10.12 13.28 -16.29
CA ASN A 74 -9.18 14.39 -16.17
C ASN A 74 -7.80 13.97 -15.63
N LEU A 75 -7.33 12.79 -16.07
CA LEU A 75 -6.01 12.24 -15.73
C LEU A 75 -5.01 12.36 -16.89
N ASP A 76 -5.38 13.03 -17.98
CA ASP A 76 -4.52 13.25 -19.15
C ASP A 76 -3.58 14.47 -18.99
N ASN A 77 -3.40 14.96 -17.76
CA ASN A 77 -2.45 16.02 -17.43
C ASN A 77 -1.22 15.44 -16.73
N ARG A 78 -0.13 16.21 -16.68
CA ARG A 78 1.15 15.75 -16.07
C ARG A 78 0.98 15.20 -14.66
N ALA A 79 0.13 15.84 -13.83
CA ALA A 79 -0.16 15.38 -12.49
C ALA A 79 -0.93 14.05 -12.44
N GLY A 80 -1.86 13.82 -13.38
CA GLY A 80 -2.60 12.57 -13.52
C GLY A 80 -1.71 11.42 -13.95
N TYR A 81 -0.78 11.65 -14.89
CA TYR A 81 0.23 10.67 -15.28
C TYR A 81 1.20 10.36 -14.15
N ALA A 82 1.64 11.37 -13.37
CA ALA A 82 2.48 11.15 -12.19
C ALA A 82 1.77 10.30 -11.14
N LEU A 83 0.51 10.64 -10.80
CA LEU A 83 -0.31 9.87 -9.86
C LEU A 83 -0.49 8.42 -10.33
N TRP A 84 -0.79 8.22 -11.61
CA TRP A 84 -0.95 6.90 -12.20
C TRP A 84 0.35 6.09 -12.18
N GLY A 85 1.49 6.73 -12.47
CA GLY A 85 2.82 6.11 -12.39
C GLY A 85 3.20 5.70 -10.97
N VAL A 86 2.94 6.55 -9.96
CA VAL A 86 3.16 6.21 -8.55
C VAL A 86 2.28 5.04 -8.13
N ASN A 87 1.03 5.02 -8.58
CA ASN A 87 0.11 3.93 -8.28
C ASN A 87 0.51 2.59 -8.93
N TRP A 88 1.12 2.63 -10.12
CA TRP A 88 1.80 1.47 -10.70
C TRP A 88 2.95 0.97 -9.83
N LEU A 89 3.78 1.87 -9.33
CA LEU A 89 4.90 1.53 -8.46
C LEU A 89 4.41 0.88 -7.15
N LEU A 90 3.37 1.46 -6.53
CA LEU A 90 2.70 0.88 -5.36
C LEU A 90 2.13 -0.51 -5.62
N MET A 91 1.59 -0.78 -6.80
CA MET A 91 1.09 -2.10 -7.16
C MET A 91 2.20 -3.17 -7.12
N PHE A 92 3.40 -2.85 -7.61
CA PHE A 92 4.56 -3.75 -7.48
C PHE A 92 4.97 -3.94 -6.01
N THR A 93 4.92 -2.88 -5.20
CA THR A 93 5.17 -2.98 -3.76
C THR A 93 4.18 -3.92 -3.08
N TYR A 94 2.88 -3.82 -3.41
CA TYR A 94 1.87 -4.73 -2.86
C TYR A 94 2.11 -6.18 -3.26
N LEU A 95 2.44 -6.45 -4.53
CA LEU A 95 2.79 -7.78 -4.99
C LEU A 95 4.00 -8.34 -4.22
N TYR A 96 5.03 -7.52 -4.01
CA TYR A 96 6.20 -7.90 -3.22
C TYR A 96 5.83 -8.27 -1.78
N PHE A 97 5.01 -7.44 -1.11
CA PHE A 97 4.53 -7.72 0.25
C PHE A 97 3.68 -9.00 0.33
N ILE A 98 2.79 -9.23 -0.64
CA ILE A 98 1.99 -10.46 -0.72
C ILE A 98 2.91 -11.68 -0.88
N ILE A 99 3.91 -11.62 -1.76
CA ILE A 99 4.88 -12.72 -1.94
C ILE A 99 5.68 -12.97 -0.66
N LEU A 100 6.15 -11.91 0.02
CA LEU A 100 6.84 -12.04 1.30
C LEU A 100 5.94 -12.68 2.35
N PHE A 101 4.69 -12.24 2.46
CA PHE A 101 3.73 -12.76 3.43
C PHE A 101 3.43 -14.24 3.15
N ILE A 102 3.19 -14.61 1.90
CA ILE A 102 3.04 -16.00 1.47
C ILE A 102 4.28 -16.81 1.83
N ARG A 103 5.49 -16.30 1.56
CA ARG A 103 6.75 -16.98 1.91
C ARG A 103 6.90 -17.18 3.42
N VAL A 104 6.49 -16.23 4.24
CA VAL A 104 6.55 -16.33 5.71
C VAL A 104 5.54 -17.34 6.23
N ILE A 105 4.32 -17.36 5.69
CA ILE A 105 3.25 -18.29 6.11
C ILE A 105 3.49 -19.73 5.60
N LEU A 106 3.91 -19.86 4.34
CA LEU A 106 4.20 -21.15 3.70
C LEU A 106 5.60 -21.68 4.05
N ARG A 107 6.36 -21.03 4.93
CA ARG A 107 7.45 -21.67 5.67
C ARG A 107 6.85 -22.64 6.69
N PHE A 108 6.22 -23.68 6.15
CA PHE A 108 6.19 -25.03 6.69
C PHE A 108 7.25 -25.85 5.95
#